data_AF-A0A6V8P452-F1
#
_entry.id   AF-A0A6V8P452-F1
#
_cell.length_a   1.000
_cell.length_b   1.000
_cell.length_c   1.000
_cell.angle_alpha   90.00
_cell.angle_beta   90.00
_cell.angle_gamma   90.00
#
_symmetry.space_group_name_H-M   'P 1'
#
loop_
_entity.id
_entity.type
_entity.pdbx_description
1 polymer ?
#
loop_
_entity_poly.entity_id
_entity_poly.type
_entity_poly.pdbx_seq_one_letter_code
_entity_poly.pdbx_strand_id
1 'polypeptide(L)'
;MDSHFGDLHTLRGLGKKVHERGIRLILDGVFNHSGDRFWAFKDVAKKGSSSHYSAWYFVKTFPVKKWPNPKRGRLVDIIYF
;
A
#
# COMPACT_ATOMS: atom_id res chain seq x y z
N MET A 1 -11.70 -2.39 1.75
CA MET A 1 -12.30 -1.30 0.95
C MET A 1 -12.09 -0.02 1.71
N ASP A 2 -11.74 1.06 1.02
CA ASP A 2 -11.72 2.39 1.64
C ASP A 2 -13.16 2.81 1.97
N SER A 3 -13.40 3.29 3.19
CA SER A 3 -14.75 3.61 3.67
C SER A 3 -15.43 4.72 2.86
N HIS A 4 -14.68 5.60 2.20
CA HIS A 4 -15.24 6.65 1.35
C HIS A 4 -15.81 6.10 0.04
N PHE A 5 -15.38 4.91 -0.39
CA PHE A 5 -15.89 4.22 -1.58
C PHE A 5 -16.92 3.12 -1.28
N GLY A 6 -17.18 2.87 0.01
CA GLY A 6 -18.13 1.86 0.48
C GLY A 6 -17.46 0.59 0.98
N ASP A 7 -18.13 -0.55 0.80
CA ASP A 7 -17.74 -1.83 1.37
C ASP A 7 -17.81 -2.97 0.33
N LEU A 8 -17.64 -4.21 0.81
CA LEU A 8 -17.69 -5.39 -0.04
C LEU A 8 -19.09 -5.63 -0.62
N HIS A 9 -20.16 -5.27 0.09
CA HIS A 9 -21.52 -5.40 -0.40
C HIS A 9 -21.77 -4.41 -1.55
N THR A 10 -21.32 -3.17 -1.41
CA THR A 10 -21.35 -2.16 -2.46
C THR A 10 -20.61 -2.62 -3.71
N LEU A 11 -19.39 -3.14 -3.56
CA LEU A 11 -18.62 -3.67 -4.70
C LEU A 11 -19.34 -4.82 -5.41
N ARG A 12 -19.90 -5.77 -4.64
CA ARG A 12 -20.66 -6.90 -5.21
C ARG A 12 -21.90 -6.42 -5.97
N GLY A 13 -22.62 -5.45 -5.41
CA GLY A 13 -23.78 -4.83 -6.05
C GLY A 13 -23.41 -4.11 -7.34
N LEU A 14 -22.29 -3.38 -7.35
CA LEU A 14 -21.74 -2.76 -8.56
C LEU A 14 -21.43 -3.82 -9.62
N GLY A 15 -20.68 -4.87 -9.24
CA GLY A 15 -20.33 -5.99 -10.13
C GLY A 15 -21.54 -6.63 -10.80
N LYS A 16 -22.60 -6.90 -10.04
CA LYS A 16 -23.86 -7.44 -10.59
C LYS A 16 -24.48 -6.50 -11.63
N LYS A 17 -24.64 -5.21 -11.27
CA LYS A 17 -25.31 -4.22 -12.13
C LYS A 17 -24.54 -3.94 -13.42
N VAL A 18 -23.19 -3.94 -13.39
CA VAL A 18 -22.39 -3.72 -14.60
C VAL A 18 -22.41 -4.93 -15.52
N HIS A 19 -22.34 -6.15 -14.96
CA HIS A 19 -22.43 -7.38 -15.76
C HIS A 19 -23.80 -7.56 -16.41
N GLU A 20 -24.90 -7.23 -15.71
CA GLU A 20 -26.26 -7.22 -16.29
C GLU A 20 -26.40 -6.27 -17.49
N ARG A 21 -25.51 -5.27 -17.61
CA ARG A 21 -25.47 -4.29 -18.71
C ARG A 21 -24.44 -4.64 -19.78
N GLY A 22 -23.80 -5.82 -19.71
CA GLY A 22 -22.73 -6.21 -20.63
C GLY A 22 -21.42 -5.44 -20.46
N ILE A 23 -21.24 -4.73 -19.35
CA ILE A 23 -20.02 -3.97 -19.03
C ILE A 23 -19.07 -4.85 -18.24
N ARG A 24 -17.77 -4.85 -18.59
CA ARG A 24 -16.72 -5.56 -17.85
C ARG A 24 -16.14 -4.67 -16.75
N LEU A 25 -15.93 -5.24 -15.56
CA LEU A 25 -15.27 -4.58 -14.44
C LEU A 25 -13.78 -4.96 -14.41
N ILE A 26 -12.90 -3.96 -14.44
CA ILE A 26 -11.46 -4.13 -14.26
C ILE A 26 -11.07 -3.39 -12.98
N LEU A 27 -10.29 -4.03 -12.13
CA LEU A 27 -9.76 -3.43 -10.89
C LEU A 27 -8.27 -3.16 -11.05
N ASP A 28 -7.81 -2.04 -10.51
CA ASP A 28 -6.40 -1.69 -10.48
C ASP A 28 -5.70 -2.39 -9.29
N GLY A 29 -4.66 -3.16 -9.58
CA GLY A 29 -3.91 -3.94 -8.61
C GLY A 29 -2.52 -3.34 -8.37
N VAL A 30 -2.37 -2.60 -7.27
CA VAL A 30 -1.08 -1.99 -6.88
C VAL A 30 -0.26 -2.99 -6.05
N PHE A 31 0.34 -3.99 -6.70
CA PHE A 31 1.18 -5.01 -6.04
C PHE A 31 2.64 -4.61 -5.84
N ASN A 32 3.02 -3.60 -6.59
CA ASN A 32 4.36 -3.07 -6.73
C ASN A 32 4.86 -2.47 -5.41
N HIS A 33 3.96 -1.76 -4.71
CA HIS A 33 4.24 -1.12 -3.44
C HIS A 33 3.08 -1.11 -2.46
N SER A 34 3.44 -0.93 -1.18
CA SER A 34 2.49 -0.69 -0.09
C SER A 34 2.69 0.70 0.52
N GLY A 35 1.60 1.36 0.91
CA GLY A 35 1.66 2.61 1.67
C GLY A 35 2.24 2.43 3.08
N ASP A 36 2.61 3.53 3.72
CA ASP A 36 3.26 3.55 5.05
C ASP A 36 2.34 3.09 6.20
N ARG A 37 1.03 2.97 5.93
CA ARG A 37 0.04 2.45 6.88
C ARG A 37 -0.14 0.95 6.81
N PHE A 38 0.45 0.28 5.82
CA PHE A 38 0.40 -1.16 5.66
C PHE A 38 1.04 -1.86 6.86
N TRP A 39 0.45 -2.97 7.29
CA TRP A 39 0.81 -3.61 8.56
C TRP A 39 2.26 -4.11 8.57
N ALA A 40 2.75 -4.65 7.46
CA ALA A 40 4.14 -5.13 7.36
C ALA A 40 5.12 -3.96 7.44
N PHE A 41 4.82 -2.87 6.73
CA PHE A 41 5.63 -1.66 6.79
C PHE A 41 5.70 -1.08 8.21
N LYS A 42 4.57 -1.02 8.92
CA LYS A 42 4.53 -0.57 10.33
C LYS A 42 5.41 -1.43 11.24
N ASP A 43 5.43 -2.74 11.03
CA ASP A 43 6.29 -3.66 11.79
C ASP A 43 7.78 -3.38 11.53
N VAL A 44 8.17 -3.23 10.26
CA VAL A 44 9.54 -2.86 9.85
C VAL A 44 9.93 -1.49 10.39
N ALA A 45 9.04 -0.50 10.35
CA ALA A 45 9.32 0.83 10.89
C ALA A 45 9.55 0.80 12.41
N LYS A 46 8.88 -0.10 13.14
CA LYS A 46 9.00 -0.25 14.60
C LYS A 46 10.20 -1.10 15.01
N LYS A 47 10.45 -2.22 14.34
CA LYS A 47 11.46 -3.23 14.72
C LYS A 47 12.75 -3.17 13.92
N GLY A 48 12.77 -2.40 12.83
CA GLY A 48 13.90 -2.31 11.92
C GLY A 48 14.30 -3.65 11.33
N SER A 49 15.60 -3.95 11.35
CA SER A 49 16.18 -5.21 10.85
C SER A 49 15.66 -6.45 11.59
N SER A 50 15.12 -6.31 12.79
CA SER A 50 14.55 -7.41 13.57
C SER A 50 13.11 -7.76 13.15
N SER A 51 12.51 -7.02 12.22
CA SER A 51 11.20 -7.39 11.66
C SER A 51 11.34 -8.62 10.75
N HIS A 52 10.42 -9.57 10.90
CA HIS A 52 10.27 -10.69 9.96
C HIS A 52 9.91 -10.24 8.55
N TYR A 53 9.43 -9.00 8.39
CA TYR A 53 9.05 -8.41 7.11
C TYR A 53 10.11 -7.45 6.55
N SER A 54 11.28 -7.35 7.20
CA SER A 54 12.36 -6.45 6.75
C SER A 54 12.78 -6.72 5.30
N ALA A 55 12.80 -7.98 4.89
CA ALA A 55 13.13 -8.42 3.54
C ALA A 55 12.03 -8.17 2.49
N TRP A 56 10.82 -7.75 2.90
CA TRP A 56 9.77 -7.34 1.94
C TRP A 56 10.02 -5.96 1.35
N TYR A 57 10.99 -5.21 1.88
CA TYR A 57 11.28 -3.84 1.50
C TYR A 57 12.76 -3.63 1.22
N PHE A 58 13.05 -2.73 0.29
CA PHE A 58 14.41 -2.26 0.05
C PHE A 58 14.78 -1.16 1.06
N VAL A 59 15.20 -1.55 2.26
CA VAL A 59 15.61 -0.61 3.31
C VAL A 59 17.10 -0.34 3.27
N LYS A 60 17.50 0.91 3.00
CA LYS A 60 18.92 1.33 2.99
C LYS A 60 19.51 1.48 4.40
N THR A 61 18.74 2.03 5.35
CA THR A 61 19.19 2.28 6.72
C THR A 61 18.03 2.20 7.71
N PHE A 62 18.29 1.67 8.91
CA PHE A 62 17.37 1.72 10.04
C PHE A 62 17.78 2.81 11.05
N PRO A 63 16.83 3.44 11.76
CA PRO A 63 15.38 3.32 11.60
C PRO A 63 14.89 3.94 10.27
N VAL A 64 13.78 3.42 9.74
CA VAL A 64 13.16 3.93 8.51
C VAL A 64 12.68 5.36 8.75
N LYS A 65 13.04 6.30 7.85
CA LYS A 65 12.65 7.71 7.95
C LYS A 65 11.43 7.97 7.06
N LYS A 66 10.41 8.61 7.61
CA LYS A 66 9.22 9.05 6.86
C LYS A 66 9.51 10.30 6.03
N TRP A 67 8.81 10.42 4.90
CA TRP A 67 8.80 11.61 4.06
C TRP A 67 7.70 12.61 4.52
N PRO A 68 7.90 13.94 4.37
CA PRO A 68 9.13 14.61 3.99
C PRO A 68 10.22 14.49 5.07
N ASN A 69 11.45 14.21 4.64
CA ASN A 69 12.60 14.28 5.53
C ASN A 69 12.98 15.76 5.71
N PRO A 70 12.86 16.35 6.91
CA PRO A 70 13.12 17.77 7.13
C PRO A 70 14.56 18.21 6.80
N LYS A 71 15.50 17.27 6.63
CA LYS A 71 16.92 17.56 6.31
C LYS A 71 17.33 17.32 4.86
N ARG A 72 16.48 16.73 4.01
CA ARG A 72 16.81 16.45 2.60
C ARG A 72 15.56 16.60 1.74
N GLY A 73 15.53 17.66 0.92
CA GLY A 73 14.55 17.85 -0.16
C GLY A 73 14.73 16.90 -1.34
N ARG A 74 15.16 15.65 -1.11
CA ARG A 74 15.28 14.60 -2.14
C ARG A 74 14.64 13.31 -1.65
N LEU A 75 13.80 12.77 -2.52
CA LEU A 75 13.06 11.51 -2.41
C LEU A 75 13.89 10.47 -1.65
N VAL A 76 13.39 10.06 -0.48
CA VAL A 76 13.85 8.81 0.12
C VAL A 76 13.05 7.73 -0.59
N ASP A 77 13.59 7.26 -1.72
CA ASP A 77 13.07 6.10 -2.41
C ASP A 77 13.29 4.89 -1.50
N ILE A 78 12.28 4.57 -0.70
CA ILE A 78 11.94 3.17 -0.55
C ILE A 78 11.54 2.79 -1.96
N ILE A 79 12.41 2.05 -2.66
CA ILE A 79 12.11 1.56 -3.99
C ILE A 79 10.97 0.56 -3.81
N TYR A 80 9.78 1.13 -3.87
CA TYR A 80 8.62 0.58 -4.53
C TYR A 80 9.13 -0.02 -5.83
N PHE A 81 8.97 -1.32 -6.04
CA PHE A 81 8.72 -1.64 -7.44
C PHE A 81 7.46 -0.88 -7.79
#